data_AF-A0A4V2RJM8-F1
#
_entry.id   AF-A0A4V2RJM8-F1
#
_cell.length_a   1.000
_cell.length_b   1.000
_cell.length_c   1.000
_cell.angle_alpha   90.00
_cell.angle_beta   90.00
_cell.angle_gamma   90.00
#
_symmetry.space_group_name_H-M   'P 1'
#
loop_
_entity.id
_entity.type
_entity.pdbx_description
1 polymer ?
#
loop_
_entity_poly.entity_id
_entity_poly.type
_entity_poly.pdbx_seq_one_letter_code
_entity_poly.pdbx_strand_id
1 'polypeptide(L)' 'MTQLIFRDGSRAELVDRTADHVTYKRPDGVCVTLPIADVQAVVAGVLTTF' A
#
# COMPACT_ATOMS: atom_id res chain seq x y z
N MET A 1 6.51 4.25 -12.04
CA MET A 1 5.70 4.82 -10.95
C MET A 1 4.94 3.69 -10.27
N THR A 2 5.12 3.47 -8.97
CA THR A 2 4.40 2.43 -8.21
C THR A 2 3.33 3.10 -7.37
N GLN A 3 2.05 2.77 -7.59
CA GLN A 3 0.90 3.35 -6.88
C GLN A 3 0.13 2.26 -6.15
N LEU A 4 -0.44 2.56 -4.98
CA LEU A 4 -1.29 1.63 -4.23
C LEU A 4 -2.75 2.01 -4.44
N ILE A 5 -3.54 1.05 -4.93
CA ILE A 5 -4.95 1.26 -5.27
C ILE A 5 -5.78 0.65 -4.15
N PHE A 6 -6.57 1.48 -3.49
CA PHE A 6 -7.49 1.04 -2.44
C PHE A 6 -8.76 0.45 -3.05
N ARG A 7 -9.50 -0.34 -2.27
CA ARG A 7 -10.74 -1.01 -2.72
C ARG A 7 -11.82 -0.04 -3.18
N ASP A 8 -11.80 1.19 -2.70
CA ASP A 8 -12.70 2.26 -3.13
C ASP A 8 -12.27 2.90 -4.47
N GLY A 9 -11.21 2.41 -5.10
CA GLY A 9 -10.66 2.94 -6.36
C GLY A 9 -9.75 4.16 -6.18
N SER A 10 -9.62 4.67 -4.96
CA SER A 10 -8.67 5.75 -4.67
C SER A 10 -7.23 5.27 -4.82
N ARG A 11 -6.37 6.15 -5.35
CA ARG A 11 -4.94 5.88 -5.51
C ARG A 11 -4.20 6.65 -4.44
N ALA A 12 -3.36 5.97 -3.65
CA ALA A 12 -2.42 6.66 -2.80
C ALA A 12 -1.04 6.68 -3.40
N GLU A 13 -0.37 7.80 -3.18
CA GLU A 13 1.01 8.02 -3.58
C GLU A 13 1.94 7.55 -2.48
N LEU A 14 3.03 6.91 -2.89
CA LEU A 14 4.10 6.55 -1.97
C LEU A 14 4.76 7.84 -1.49
N VAL A 15 4.69 8.10 -0.18
CA VAL A 15 5.34 9.28 0.42
C VAL A 15 6.66 8.91 1.05
N ASP A 16 6.71 7.78 1.74
CA ASP A 16 7.91 7.33 2.43
C ASP A 16 8.03 5.81 2.44
N ARG A 17 9.27 5.30 2.37
CA ARG A 17 9.56 3.86 2.44
C ARG A 17 10.85 3.64 3.22
N THR A 18 10.72 2.91 4.31
CA THR A 18 11.85 2.43 5.12
C THR A 18 12.01 0.91 4.95
N ALA A 19 12.92 0.31 5.71
CA ALA A 19 13.11 -1.14 5.71
C ALA A 19 11.96 -1.89 6.41
N ASP A 20 11.27 -1.23 7.35
CA ASP A 20 10.25 -1.86 8.20
C ASP A 20 8.82 -1.49 7.80
N HIS A 21 8.61 -0.31 7.22
CA HIS A 21 7.28 0.19 6.88
C HIS A 21 7.27 1.01 5.59
N VAL A 22 6.08 1.15 5.03
CA VAL A 22 5.78 2.01 3.89
C VAL A 22 4.63 2.92 4.24
N THR A 23 4.75 4.21 3.91
CA THR A 23 3.70 5.20 4.10
C THR A 23 3.17 5.69 2.76
N TYR A 24 1.86 5.60 2.61
CA TYR A 24 1.11 6.08 1.46
C TYR A 24 0.20 7.24 1.85
N LYS A 25 0.07 8.25 1.00
CA LYS A 25 -0.87 9.36 1.19
C LYS A 25 -1.98 9.31 0.15
N ARG A 26 -3.21 9.23 0.65
CA ARG A 26 -4.43 9.28 -0.15
C ARG A 26 -4.75 10.73 -0.56
N PRO A 27 -5.56 10.93 -1.62
CA PRO A 27 -5.89 12.26 -2.14
C PRO A 27 -6.79 13.07 -1.19
N ASP A 28 -7.49 12.41 -0.26
CA ASP A 28 -8.24 13.02 0.84
C ASP A 28 -7.33 13.58 1.96
N GLY A 29 -6.01 13.37 1.85
CA GLY A 29 -5.01 13.83 2.81
C GLY A 29 -4.69 12.82 3.91
N VAL A 30 -5.35 11.66 3.92
CA VAL A 30 -5.09 10.60 4.91
C VAL A 30 -3.77 9.90 4.60
N CYS A 31 -2.91 9.78 5.61
CA CYS A 31 -1.68 8.98 5.53
C CYS A 31 -1.94 7.60 6.11
N VAL A 32 -1.54 6.56 5.37
CA VAL A 32 -1.65 5.15 5.76
C VAL A 32 -0.24 4.58 5.82
N THR A 33 0.19 4.17 7.00
CA THR A 33 1.47 3.48 7.21
C THR A 33 1.23 2.00 7.40
N LEU A 34 1.90 1.19 6.59
CA LEU A 34 1.79 -0.27 6.61
C LEU A 34 3.17 -0.88 6.86
N PRO A 35 3.31 -1.81 7.82
CA PRO A 35 4.53 -2.61 7.95
C PRO A 35 4.77 -3.44 6.68
N ILE A 36 6.02 -3.50 6.22
CA ILE A 36 6.40 -4.20 4.98
C ILE A 36 6.11 -5.70 5.08
N ALA A 37 6.22 -6.28 6.27
CA ALA A 37 5.88 -7.67 6.54
C ALA A 37 4.43 -7.99 6.13
N ASP A 38 3.49 -7.10 6.45
CA ASP A 38 2.07 -7.24 6.09
C ASP A 38 1.80 -6.92 4.62
N VAL A 39 2.53 -5.96 4.02
CA VAL A 39 2.38 -5.63 2.59
C VAL A 39 2.81 -6.79 1.68
N GLN A 40 3.88 -7.51 2.03
CA GLN A 40 4.32 -8.69 1.27
C GLN A 40 3.29 -9.82 1.31
N ALA A 41 2.61 -10.00 2.45
CA ALA A 41 1.56 -11.00 2.61
C ALA A 41 0.35 -10.71 1.70
N VAL A 42 -0.01 -9.44 1.49
CA VAL A 42 -1.14 -9.07 0.61
C VAL A 42 -0.84 -9.32 -0.87
N VAL A 43 0.38 -9.06 -1.34
CA VAL A 43 0.76 -9.37 -2.73
C VAL A 43 0.84 -10.87 -2.98
N ALA A 44 1.33 -11.63 -2.00
CA ALA A 44 1.36 -13.10 -2.07
C ALA A 44 -0.06 -13.72 -1.98
N GLY A 45 -0.99 -13.08 -1.26
CA GLY A 45 -2.37 -13.55 -1.09
C GLY A 45 -3.34 -13.23 -2.23
N VAL A 46 -3.04 -12.23 -3.07
CA VAL A 46 -3.86 -11.90 -4.27
C VAL A 46 -3.50 -12.78 -5.47
N LEU A 47 -2.33 -13.41 -5.49
CA LEU A 47 -1.89 -14.27 -6.60
C LEU A 47 -2.27 -15.76 -6.47
N THR A 48 -2.86 -16.20 -5.35
CA THR A 48 -3.08 -17.64 -5.10
C THR A 48 -4.49 -18.17 -5.34
N THR A 49 -5.49 -17.33 -5.64
CA THR A 49 -6.81 -17.86 -6.08
C THR A 49 -7.58 -16.86 -6.94
N PHE A 50 -7.51 -17.05 -8.25
CA PHE A 50 -8.63 -16.87 -9.18
C PHE A 50 -8.51 -17.92 -10.27
#